data_AF-A0A1B8EUC8-F1
#
_entry.id   AF-A0A1B8EUC8-F1
#
_cell.length_a   1.000
_cell.length_b   1.000
_cell.length_c   1.000
_cell.angle_alpha   90.00
_cell.angle_beta   90.00
_cell.angle_gamma   90.00
#
_symmetry.space_group_name_H-M   'P 1'
#
loop_
_entity.id
_entity.type
_entity.pdbx_description
1 polymer ?
#
loop_
_entity_poly.entity_id
_entity_poly.type
_entity_poly.pdbx_seq_one_letter_code
_entity_poly.pdbx_strand_id
1 'polypeptide(L)'
;MVAHVVVTDTGLQRYQIKVAPETHMSDVRNQACTRSKFDPSNYGLKHNNKAVDLSRTFRQSGLSSGAKLELVVASKSPSAVAVALQLPDGTRHTDRFPSNTTLWLILRKFEASDTKNLNFTARSIADTEARSSGKIFYEMPVLNVMNREFGTFVDLQKTLSQIGISSGSILLRLSYRQTETPLEVATAEIGQYFKEVEEAAQNTGATASTETPTPVEDGTITDQIAKVQESGIQSPSSQTSSSVSGPAKPAESPASDEGIAGPGERMISVFSAPTSAVPRAAQQEYNDSDYEPSVADAKLHQSRLLNRTQNKRLLSDAEQEALQREREAKKSSVVETRVKVRFPDQTTVQFPVNASETGAKMLEFVRGLIVAGDQPFSLIYKDSKGQIHNVPDSSTVRLIKDLGFEGPTLVTFTWKDEASEDARKWPILQQKYATQAKPVQVPEMPKAQAGGGGAAPKPKEEKKAGSGKSTEDKLKGFLKGLSKK
;
A
#
# COMPACT_ATOMS: atom_id res chain seq x y z
N MET A 1 -4.74 6.43 41.11
CA MET A 1 -6.20 6.57 40.88
C MET A 1 -6.66 5.32 40.14
N VAL A 2 -7.54 4.51 40.74
CA VAL A 2 -8.03 3.27 40.12
C VAL A 2 -9.30 3.59 39.36
N ALA A 3 -9.31 3.35 38.05
CA ALA A 3 -10.51 3.45 37.24
C ALA A 3 -11.18 2.07 37.13
N HIS A 4 -12.41 2.03 36.66
CA HIS A 4 -13.08 0.78 36.33
C HIS A 4 -13.63 0.85 34.92
N VAL A 5 -13.72 -0.29 34.26
CA VAL A 5 -14.30 -0.44 32.91
C VAL A 5 -15.33 -1.55 32.98
N VAL A 6 -16.45 -1.36 32.29
CA VAL A 6 -17.53 -2.35 32.24
C VAL A 6 -17.47 -3.01 30.88
N VAL A 7 -17.08 -4.28 30.84
CA VAL A 7 -17.08 -5.08 29.61
C VAL A 7 -18.40 -5.85 29.53
N THR A 8 -19.13 -5.68 28.43
CA THR A 8 -20.35 -6.41 28.12
C THR A 8 -20.01 -7.50 27.12
N ASP A 9 -20.39 -8.72 27.46
CA ASP A 9 -20.16 -9.89 26.63
C ASP A 9 -21.21 -10.03 25.52
N THR A 10 -20.93 -10.90 24.56
CA THR A 10 -21.87 -11.39 23.54
C THR A 10 -23.14 -11.98 24.14
N GLY A 11 -23.07 -12.53 25.37
CA GLY A 11 -24.21 -13.01 26.16
C GLY A 11 -24.90 -11.95 27.03
N LEU A 12 -24.66 -10.64 26.78
CA LEU A 12 -25.16 -9.50 27.55
C LEU A 12 -24.74 -9.44 29.03
N GLN A 13 -23.84 -10.31 29.48
CA GLN A 13 -23.28 -10.27 30.83
C GLN A 13 -22.29 -9.12 30.98
N ARG A 14 -22.33 -8.42 32.11
CA ARG A 14 -21.50 -7.25 32.38
C ARG A 14 -20.48 -7.54 33.46
N TYR A 15 -19.21 -7.31 33.15
CA TYR A 15 -18.09 -7.50 34.08
C TYR A 15 -17.41 -6.17 34.36
N GLN A 16 -17.32 -5.81 35.64
CA GLN A 16 -16.54 -4.67 36.07
C GLN A 16 -15.09 -5.09 36.31
N ILE A 17 -14.18 -4.47 35.56
CA ILE A 17 -12.73 -4.71 35.63
C ILE A 17 -12.07 -3.45 36.17
N LYS A 18 -11.21 -3.61 37.19
CA LYS A 18 -10.42 -2.51 37.74
C LYS A 18 -9.22 -2.28 36.84
N VAL A 19 -9.02 -1.04 36.38
CA VAL A 19 -7.93 -0.67 35.47
C VAL A 19 -7.11 0.48 36.05
N ALA A 20 -5.80 0.41 35.83
CA ALA A 20 -4.89 1.52 36.07
C ALA A 20 -4.65 2.28 34.74
N PRO A 21 -4.18 3.55 34.78
CA PRO A 21 -3.88 4.31 33.56
C PRO A 21 -2.90 3.60 32.60
N GLU A 22 -1.96 2.84 33.16
CA GLU A 22 -0.94 2.08 32.41
C GLU A 22 -1.42 0.66 32.01
N THR A 23 -2.63 0.24 32.39
CA THR A 23 -3.16 -1.07 32.01
C THR A 23 -3.46 -1.11 30.51
N HIS A 24 -2.96 -2.13 29.81
CA HIS A 24 -3.22 -2.31 28.38
C HIS A 24 -4.63 -2.85 28.11
N MET A 25 -5.21 -2.49 26.98
CA MET A 25 -6.53 -2.98 26.56
C MET A 25 -6.51 -4.49 26.27
N SER A 26 -5.37 -5.07 25.90
CA SER A 26 -5.19 -6.52 25.83
C SER A 26 -5.39 -7.22 27.17
N ASP A 27 -4.93 -6.64 28.29
CA ASP A 27 -5.11 -7.22 29.63
C ASP A 27 -6.57 -7.13 30.09
N VAL A 28 -7.25 -6.01 29.78
CA VAL A 28 -8.68 -5.85 30.05
C VAL A 28 -9.49 -6.89 29.29
N ARG A 29 -9.14 -7.13 28.02
CA ARG A 29 -9.74 -8.21 27.22
C ARG A 29 -9.46 -9.57 27.84
N ASN A 30 -8.22 -9.87 28.20
CA ASN A 30 -7.85 -11.17 28.76
C ASN A 30 -8.62 -11.44 30.07
N GLN A 31 -8.71 -10.46 30.96
CA GLN A 31 -9.49 -10.57 32.19
C GLN A 31 -10.99 -10.74 31.94
N ALA A 32 -11.55 -10.08 30.91
CA ALA A 32 -12.93 -10.29 30.49
C ALA A 32 -13.13 -11.71 29.94
N CYS A 33 -12.23 -12.18 29.06
CA CYS A 33 -12.26 -13.49 28.44
C CYS A 33 -12.13 -14.62 29.47
N THR A 34 -11.26 -14.48 30.47
CA THR A 34 -11.14 -15.46 31.57
C THR A 34 -12.43 -15.55 32.39
N ARG A 35 -13.13 -14.44 32.62
CA ARG A 35 -14.41 -14.44 33.34
C ARG A 35 -15.57 -15.02 32.52
N SER A 36 -15.54 -14.78 31.21
CA SER A 36 -16.54 -15.27 30.25
C SER A 36 -16.25 -16.68 29.70
N LYS A 37 -15.09 -17.28 30.02
CA LYS A 37 -14.58 -18.54 29.46
C LYS A 37 -14.45 -18.53 27.92
N PHE A 38 -14.03 -17.39 27.37
CA PHE A 38 -13.77 -17.22 25.93
C PHE A 38 -12.28 -17.15 25.63
N ASP A 39 -11.90 -17.54 24.41
CA ASP A 39 -10.50 -17.47 23.97
C ASP A 39 -10.07 -16.03 23.68
N PRO A 40 -9.03 -15.50 24.33
CA PRO A 40 -8.62 -14.11 24.14
C PRO A 40 -8.15 -13.79 22.71
N SER A 41 -7.72 -14.79 21.93
CA SER A 41 -7.31 -14.62 20.53
C SER A 41 -8.47 -14.31 19.59
N ASN A 42 -9.67 -14.82 19.88
CA ASN A 42 -10.83 -14.74 19.00
C ASN A 42 -11.71 -13.51 19.25
N TYR A 43 -11.41 -12.72 20.28
CA TYR A 43 -12.22 -11.56 20.66
C TYR A 43 -11.42 -10.27 20.64
N GLY A 44 -12.11 -9.19 20.29
CA GLY A 44 -11.66 -7.81 20.34
C GLY A 44 -12.57 -6.96 21.23
N LEU A 45 -12.13 -5.75 21.55
CA LEU A 45 -12.90 -4.79 22.34
C LEU A 45 -13.42 -3.67 21.45
N LYS A 46 -14.68 -3.27 21.66
CA LYS A 46 -15.34 -2.19 20.92
C LYS A 46 -15.95 -1.20 21.92
N HIS A 47 -15.86 0.10 21.63
CA HIS A 47 -16.42 1.16 22.45
C HIS A 47 -17.20 2.13 21.57
N ASN A 48 -18.48 2.39 21.87
CA ASN A 48 -19.34 3.32 21.11
C ASN A 48 -19.22 3.15 19.59
N ASN A 49 -19.42 1.93 19.10
CA ASN A 49 -19.28 1.58 17.70
C ASN A 49 -17.87 1.61 17.07
N LYS A 50 -16.83 1.98 17.83
CA LYS A 50 -15.44 2.03 17.36
C LYS A 50 -14.61 0.88 17.95
N ALA A 51 -13.84 0.18 17.10
CA ALA A 51 -12.91 -0.84 17.57
C ALA A 51 -11.81 -0.19 18.43
N VAL A 52 -11.57 -0.77 19.61
CA VAL A 52 -10.51 -0.34 20.53
C VAL A 52 -9.23 -1.09 20.17
N ASP A 53 -8.17 -0.33 19.96
CA ASP A 53 -6.83 -0.87 19.71
C ASP A 53 -6.28 -1.52 20.98
N LEU A 54 -6.04 -2.83 20.91
CA LEU A 54 -5.63 -3.66 22.03
C LEU A 54 -4.19 -3.40 22.48
N SER A 55 -3.38 -2.78 21.62
CA SER A 55 -1.98 -2.44 21.90
C SER A 55 -1.86 -1.23 22.83
N ARG A 56 -2.89 -0.39 22.92
CA ARG A 56 -2.87 0.88 23.68
C ARG A 56 -3.14 0.67 25.18
N THR A 57 -2.61 1.58 25.99
CA THR A 57 -2.96 1.67 27.41
C THR A 57 -4.33 2.34 27.61
N PHE A 58 -4.94 2.14 28.77
CA PHE A 58 -6.21 2.78 29.13
C PHE A 58 -6.14 4.30 28.96
N ARG A 59 -5.03 4.92 29.39
CA ARG A 59 -4.80 6.36 29.20
C ARG A 59 -4.75 6.77 27.71
N GLN A 60 -4.06 6.00 26.87
CA GLN A 60 -3.90 6.29 25.44
C GLN A 60 -5.15 5.95 24.60
N SER A 61 -6.02 5.09 25.13
CA SER A 61 -7.29 4.74 24.50
C SER A 61 -8.31 5.87 24.53
N GLY A 62 -8.11 6.88 25.41
CA GLY A 62 -9.03 7.99 25.60
C GLY A 62 -10.35 7.60 26.27
N LEU A 63 -10.42 6.41 26.86
CA LEU A 63 -11.60 5.92 27.58
C LEU A 63 -11.70 6.58 28.96
N SER A 64 -12.90 7.01 29.34
CA SER A 64 -13.19 7.51 30.68
C SER A 64 -13.39 6.34 31.66
N SER A 65 -13.23 6.62 32.96
CA SER A 65 -13.63 5.65 33.99
C SER A 65 -15.12 5.38 33.88
N GLY A 66 -15.51 4.10 33.89
CA GLY A 66 -16.88 3.64 33.68
C GLY A 66 -17.25 3.41 32.22
N ALA A 67 -16.29 3.52 31.28
CA ALA A 67 -16.53 3.23 29.87
C ALA A 67 -17.15 1.83 29.67
N LYS A 68 -18.15 1.76 28.78
CA LYS A 68 -18.83 0.52 28.41
C LYS A 68 -18.15 -0.07 27.18
N LEU A 69 -17.39 -1.13 27.38
CA LEU A 69 -16.78 -1.90 26.30
C LEU A 69 -17.68 -3.08 25.93
N GLU A 70 -17.73 -3.40 24.65
CA GLU A 70 -18.37 -4.60 24.11
C GLU A 70 -17.29 -5.58 23.67
N LEU A 71 -17.42 -6.83 24.09
CA LEU A 71 -16.58 -7.92 23.63
C LEU A 71 -17.17 -8.42 22.30
N VAL A 72 -16.44 -8.25 21.20
CA VAL A 72 -16.88 -8.62 19.85
C VAL A 72 -15.94 -9.69 19.31
N VAL A 73 -16.47 -10.66 18.58
CA VAL A 73 -15.66 -11.67 17.89
C VAL A 73 -14.77 -10.96 16.86
N ALA A 74 -13.46 -11.03 17.05
CA ALA A 74 -12.48 -10.53 16.11
C ALA A 74 -12.37 -11.49 14.92
N SER A 75 -11.92 -10.98 13.77
CA SER A 75 -11.71 -11.80 12.57
C SER A 75 -10.78 -12.97 12.89
N LYS A 76 -11.22 -14.19 12.58
CA LYS A 76 -10.46 -15.44 12.81
C LYS A 76 -9.25 -15.61 11.88
N SER A 77 -9.05 -14.70 10.92
CA SER A 77 -7.95 -14.78 9.96
C SER A 77 -6.64 -14.30 10.62
N PRO A 78 -5.58 -15.13 10.65
CA PRO A 78 -4.28 -14.72 11.15
C PRO A 78 -3.76 -13.56 10.31
N SER A 79 -3.51 -12.42 10.96
CA SER A 79 -2.98 -11.23 10.30
C SER A 79 -1.46 -11.25 10.36
N ALA A 80 -0.81 -10.87 9.27
CA ALA A 80 0.65 -10.92 9.16
C ALA A 80 1.29 -9.68 9.79
N VAL A 81 2.09 -9.89 10.84
CA VAL A 81 2.78 -8.88 11.64
C VAL A 81 4.27 -8.90 11.30
N ALA A 82 4.85 -7.74 10.99
CA ALA A 82 6.30 -7.60 10.83
C ALA A 82 6.95 -7.45 12.21
N VAL A 83 7.83 -8.37 12.58
CA VAL A 83 8.49 -8.42 13.87
C VAL A 83 9.97 -8.07 13.68
N ALA A 84 10.43 -7.02 14.34
CA ALA A 84 11.84 -6.69 14.47
C ALA A 84 12.35 -7.11 15.86
N LEU A 85 13.23 -8.12 15.92
CA LEU A 85 13.91 -8.55 17.13
C LEU A 85 15.24 -7.79 17.28
N GLN A 86 15.36 -6.99 18.33
CA GLN A 86 16.58 -6.28 18.71
C GLN A 86 17.34 -7.08 19.78
N LEU A 87 18.56 -7.52 19.46
CA LEU A 87 19.46 -8.20 20.39
C LEU A 87 20.11 -7.20 21.36
N PRO A 88 20.66 -7.68 22.50
CA PRO A 88 21.45 -6.83 23.39
C PRO A 88 22.69 -6.23 22.73
N ASP A 89 23.21 -6.88 21.68
CA ASP A 89 24.33 -6.40 20.86
C ASP A 89 23.94 -5.22 19.94
N GLY A 90 22.66 -4.85 19.92
CA GLY A 90 22.11 -3.77 19.12
C GLY A 90 21.72 -4.16 17.69
N THR A 91 22.03 -5.38 17.24
CA THR A 91 21.59 -5.91 15.94
C THR A 91 20.08 -6.10 15.90
N ARG A 92 19.50 -5.94 14.71
CA ARG A 92 18.06 -6.03 14.48
C ARG A 92 17.78 -7.04 13.38
N HIS A 93 17.01 -8.07 13.70
CA HIS A 93 16.55 -9.09 12.74
C HIS A 93 15.06 -8.86 12.51
N THR A 94 14.64 -8.76 11.26
CA THR A 94 13.24 -8.49 10.91
C THR A 94 12.69 -9.65 10.12
N ASP A 95 11.54 -10.18 10.53
CA ASP A 95 10.84 -11.26 9.85
C ASP A 95 9.32 -11.09 10.04
N ARG A 96 8.51 -11.82 9.28
CA ARG A 96 7.05 -11.68 9.25
C ARG A 96 6.38 -12.93 9.82
N PHE A 97 5.55 -12.72 10.84
CA PHE A 97 4.86 -13.81 11.54
C PHE A 97 3.34 -13.59 11.53
N PRO A 98 2.54 -14.67 11.49
CA PRO A 98 1.11 -14.57 11.71
C PRO A 98 0.80 -14.24 13.19
N SER A 99 -0.31 -13.54 13.44
CA SER A 99 -0.71 -13.04 14.76
C SER A 99 -1.01 -14.14 15.80
N ASN A 100 -1.19 -15.39 15.38
CA ASN A 100 -1.36 -16.56 16.24
C ASN A 100 -0.03 -17.19 16.68
N THR A 101 1.12 -16.67 16.23
CA THR A 101 2.44 -17.18 16.62
C THR A 101 2.77 -16.81 18.06
N THR A 102 3.37 -17.74 18.81
CA THR A 102 3.86 -17.53 20.18
C THR A 102 5.21 -16.79 20.17
N LEU A 103 5.49 -16.02 21.23
CA LEU A 103 6.79 -15.33 21.35
C LEU A 103 7.97 -16.31 21.32
N TRP A 104 7.80 -17.50 21.91
CA TRP A 104 8.81 -18.55 21.87
C TRP A 104 9.10 -19.07 20.46
N LEU A 105 8.06 -19.33 19.65
CA LEU A 105 8.25 -19.83 18.29
C LEU A 105 8.90 -18.77 17.40
N ILE A 106 8.63 -17.50 17.65
CA ILE A 106 9.32 -16.37 17.02
C ILE A 106 10.81 -16.40 17.35
N LEU A 107 11.19 -16.55 18.63
CA LEU A 107 12.59 -16.68 19.04
C LEU A 107 13.27 -17.86 18.32
N ARG A 108 12.67 -19.05 18.36
CA ARG A 108 13.21 -20.25 17.70
C ARG A 108 13.34 -20.09 16.18
N LYS A 109 12.43 -19.36 15.53
CA LYS A 109 12.53 -19.04 14.10
C LYS A 109 13.68 -18.08 13.80
N PHE A 110 13.92 -17.07 14.65
CA PHE A 110 15.08 -16.21 14.50
C PHE A 110 16.41 -16.95 14.74
N GLU A 111 16.45 -17.91 15.67
CA GLU A 111 17.62 -18.79 15.86
C GLU A 111 17.88 -19.67 14.63
N ALA A 112 16.83 -20.20 14.00
CA ALA A 112 16.95 -21.08 12.84
C ALA A 112 17.24 -20.31 11.53
N SER A 113 16.88 -19.03 11.46
CA SER A 113 16.99 -18.19 10.26
C SER A 113 18.36 -17.51 10.14
N ASP A 114 19.07 -17.30 11.25
CA ASP A 114 20.37 -16.65 11.23
C ASP A 114 21.50 -17.65 10.95
N THR A 115 22.33 -17.38 9.94
CA THR A 115 23.55 -18.16 9.61
C THR A 115 24.62 -18.11 10.71
N LYS A 116 24.42 -17.30 11.77
CA LYS A 116 25.21 -17.32 13.00
C LYS A 116 24.48 -18.17 14.03
N ASN A 117 25.20 -19.12 14.64
CA ASN A 117 24.72 -19.95 15.77
C ASN A 117 24.35 -19.07 17.00
N LEU A 118 23.22 -18.38 16.94
CA LEU A 118 22.68 -17.56 18.00
C LEU A 118 21.71 -18.44 18.81
N ASN A 119 22.05 -18.71 20.07
CA ASN A 119 21.20 -19.45 21.01
C ASN A 119 20.53 -18.44 21.96
N PHE A 120 19.25 -18.15 21.74
CA PHE A 120 18.41 -17.28 22.54
C PHE A 120 17.61 -18.04 23.61
N THR A 121 17.23 -19.28 23.31
CA THR A 121 16.33 -20.14 24.11
C THR A 121 17.06 -21.21 24.92
N ALA A 122 18.33 -21.48 24.60
CA ALA A 122 19.17 -22.47 25.27
C ALA A 122 20.49 -21.85 25.76
N ARG A 123 20.43 -20.64 26.33
CA ARG A 123 21.62 -19.94 26.85
C ARG A 123 21.92 -20.34 28.29
N SER A 124 23.20 -20.47 28.56
CA SER A 124 23.71 -21.02 29.81
C SER A 124 24.85 -20.16 30.32
N ILE A 125 24.81 -19.78 31.60
CA ILE A 125 25.89 -19.02 32.23
C ILE A 125 26.52 -19.84 33.36
N ALA A 126 27.85 -19.87 33.38
CA ALA A 126 28.61 -20.45 34.47
C ALA A 126 28.74 -19.42 35.59
N ASP A 127 28.41 -19.81 36.81
CA ASP A 127 28.59 -18.94 37.98
C ASP A 127 30.08 -18.63 38.16
N THR A 128 30.44 -17.34 38.05
CA THR A 128 31.82 -16.88 38.17
C THR A 128 32.18 -16.53 39.62
N GLU A 129 31.20 -16.51 40.53
CA GLU A 129 31.41 -16.12 41.93
C GLU A 129 31.67 -17.33 42.86
N ALA A 130 31.17 -18.53 42.54
CA ALA A 130 31.43 -19.74 43.31
C ALA A 130 32.58 -20.58 42.74
N ARG A 131 33.78 -20.38 43.28
CA ARG A 131 35.06 -21.04 42.92
C ARG A 131 35.13 -22.57 43.14
N SER A 132 34.03 -23.32 43.18
CA SER A 132 34.07 -24.79 43.41
C SER A 132 32.84 -25.64 43.05
N SER A 133 31.93 -25.19 42.18
CA SER A 133 30.98 -26.14 41.56
C SER A 133 30.56 -25.64 40.19
N GLY A 134 30.88 -26.38 39.13
CA GLY A 134 30.48 -26.10 37.73
C GLY A 134 28.99 -26.25 37.48
N LYS A 135 28.16 -25.60 38.31
CA LYS A 135 26.71 -25.52 38.16
C LYS A 135 26.43 -24.46 37.10
N ILE A 136 25.80 -24.90 36.01
CA ILE A 136 25.41 -24.07 34.89
C ILE A 136 23.95 -23.66 35.11
N PHE A 137 23.72 -22.35 35.19
CA PHE A 137 22.40 -21.78 35.41
C PHE A 137 21.77 -21.37 34.07
N TYR A 138 20.45 -21.52 33.97
CA TYR A 138 19.71 -21.11 32.79
C TYR A 138 19.62 -19.59 32.71
N GLU A 139 19.97 -19.04 31.56
CA GLU A 139 19.81 -17.63 31.27
C GLU A 139 18.55 -17.44 30.42
N MET A 140 17.50 -16.91 31.04
CA MET A 140 16.19 -16.83 30.43
C MET A 140 16.06 -15.61 29.50
N PRO A 141 15.49 -15.76 28.29
CA PRO A 141 15.19 -14.63 27.42
C PRO A 141 14.03 -13.81 27.98
N VAL A 142 14.29 -12.53 28.16
CA VAL A 142 13.32 -11.52 28.61
C VAL A 142 13.03 -10.59 27.45
N LEU A 143 11.77 -10.61 26.99
CA LEU A 143 11.30 -9.81 25.86
C LEU A 143 10.62 -8.54 26.36
N ASN A 144 11.10 -7.38 25.93
CA ASN A 144 10.43 -6.11 26.16
C ASN A 144 9.67 -5.66 24.91
N VAL A 145 8.35 -5.54 25.04
CA VAL A 145 7.43 -5.17 23.95
C VAL A 145 6.51 -4.06 24.44
N MET A 146 6.54 -2.89 23.79
CA MET A 146 5.71 -1.72 24.14
C MET A 146 5.76 -1.33 25.64
N ASN A 147 6.96 -1.35 26.23
CA ASN A 147 7.21 -1.09 27.66
C ASN A 147 6.68 -2.19 28.61
N ARG A 148 6.40 -3.40 28.10
CA ARG A 148 6.07 -4.57 28.91
C ARG A 148 7.19 -5.59 28.85
N GLU A 149 7.59 -6.09 30.00
CA GLU A 149 8.56 -7.17 30.13
C GLU A 149 7.83 -8.53 30.16
N PHE A 150 8.22 -9.44 29.28
CA PHE A 150 7.76 -10.83 29.22
C PHE A 150 8.97 -11.71 29.52
N GLY A 151 9.04 -12.20 30.75
CA GLY A 151 10.19 -12.93 31.28
C GLY A 151 9.78 -14.15 32.10
N THR A 152 8.64 -14.77 31.78
CA THR A 152 8.23 -16.06 32.38
C THR A 152 7.87 -17.04 31.27
N PHE A 153 7.93 -18.35 31.54
CA PHE A 153 7.55 -19.36 30.55
C PHE A 153 6.10 -19.20 30.05
N VAL A 154 5.18 -18.85 30.95
CA VAL A 154 3.77 -18.55 30.63
C VAL A 154 3.65 -17.33 29.73
N ASP A 155 4.49 -16.31 29.96
CA ASP A 155 4.50 -15.09 29.16
C ASP A 155 5.06 -15.31 27.75
N LEU A 156 6.11 -16.13 27.60
CA LEU A 156 6.72 -16.46 26.31
C LEU A 156 5.83 -17.37 25.45
N GLN A 157 4.86 -18.05 26.06
CA GLN A 157 3.85 -18.82 25.35
C GLN A 157 2.72 -17.94 24.78
N LYS A 158 2.57 -16.69 25.25
CA LYS A 158 1.50 -15.82 24.75
C LYS A 158 1.70 -15.54 23.26
N THR A 159 0.59 -15.54 22.53
CA THR A 159 0.60 -15.18 21.10
C THR A 159 0.66 -13.68 20.91
N LEU A 160 1.14 -13.23 19.75
CA LEU A 160 1.13 -11.81 19.39
C LEU A 160 -0.28 -11.19 19.54
N SER A 161 -1.32 -11.92 19.15
CA SER A 161 -2.72 -11.49 19.32
C SER A 161 -3.15 -11.36 20.79
N GLN A 162 -2.66 -12.24 21.68
CA GLN A 162 -2.95 -12.19 23.12
C GLN A 162 -2.30 -10.98 23.81
N ILE A 163 -1.17 -10.53 23.29
CA ILE A 163 -0.43 -9.36 23.77
C ILE A 163 -1.06 -8.05 23.26
N GLY A 164 -1.92 -8.13 22.23
CA GLY A 164 -2.62 -7.00 21.63
C GLY A 164 -2.05 -6.56 20.27
N ILE A 165 -1.20 -7.38 19.67
CA ILE A 165 -0.57 -7.13 18.37
C ILE A 165 -1.36 -7.89 17.31
N SER A 166 -2.29 -7.21 16.66
CA SER A 166 -3.16 -7.77 15.61
C SER A 166 -2.67 -7.45 14.20
N SER A 167 -1.93 -6.37 13.97
CA SER A 167 -1.37 -6.01 12.65
C SER A 167 -0.27 -4.95 12.79
N GLY A 168 0.55 -4.79 11.75
CA GLY A 168 1.58 -3.75 11.67
C GLY A 168 3.00 -4.24 11.93
N SER A 169 3.87 -3.32 12.37
CA SER A 169 5.28 -3.59 12.69
C SER A 169 5.53 -3.41 14.19
N ILE A 170 6.23 -4.36 14.81
CA ILE A 170 6.52 -4.38 16.25
C ILE A 170 8.02 -4.56 16.47
N LEU A 171 8.57 -3.83 17.43
CA LEU A 171 9.94 -4.01 17.93
C LEU A 171 9.90 -4.82 19.22
N LEU A 172 10.54 -5.99 19.23
CA LEU A 172 10.83 -6.77 20.43
C LEU A 172 12.28 -6.57 20.83
N ARG A 173 12.52 -6.11 22.05
CA ARG A 173 13.87 -6.03 22.61
C ARG A 173 14.15 -7.27 23.43
N LEU A 174 15.16 -8.03 23.04
CA LEU A 174 15.62 -9.19 23.78
C LEU A 174 16.68 -8.77 24.80
N SER A 175 16.46 -9.18 26.04
CA SER A 175 17.39 -9.08 27.16
C SER A 175 17.46 -10.42 27.86
N TYR A 176 18.41 -10.60 28.78
CA TYR A 176 18.62 -11.88 29.44
C TYR A 176 18.63 -11.71 30.95
N ARG A 177 18.04 -12.67 31.65
CA ARG A 177 18.01 -12.69 33.12
C ARG A 177 18.49 -14.05 33.63
N GLN A 178 19.46 -14.02 34.55
CA GLN A 178 19.95 -15.21 35.21
C GLN A 178 18.86 -15.76 36.14
N THR A 179 18.63 -17.07 36.07
CA THR A 179 17.69 -17.77 36.94
C THR A 179 18.43 -18.71 37.88
N GLU A 180 17.90 -18.94 39.07
CA GLU A 180 18.50 -19.88 40.06
C GLU A 180 18.25 -21.36 39.69
N THR A 181 17.57 -21.62 38.56
CA THR A 181 17.28 -22.96 38.08
C THR A 181 18.43 -23.52 37.24
N PRO A 182 18.86 -24.77 37.51
CA PRO A 182 19.88 -25.44 36.70
C PRO A 182 19.35 -25.73 35.29
N LEU A 183 20.22 -25.60 34.29
CA LEU A 183 19.88 -25.70 32.86
C LEU A 183 19.17 -27.01 32.50
N GLU A 184 19.53 -28.13 33.13
CA GLU A 184 18.93 -29.45 32.87
C GLU A 184 17.45 -29.50 33.25
N VAL A 185 17.08 -28.85 34.36
CA VAL A 185 15.68 -28.78 34.81
C VAL A 185 14.90 -27.81 33.93
N ALA A 186 15.49 -26.66 33.59
CA ALA A 186 14.86 -25.68 32.70
C ALA A 186 14.61 -26.25 31.29
N THR A 187 15.58 -26.95 30.71
CA THR A 187 15.42 -27.58 29.38
C THR A 187 14.38 -28.71 29.39
N ALA A 188 14.29 -29.47 30.48
CA ALA A 188 13.24 -30.46 30.66
C ALA A 188 11.85 -29.83 30.84
N GLU A 189 11.72 -28.74 31.62
CA GLU A 189 10.47 -27.99 31.80
C GLU A 189 10.03 -27.32 30.49
N ILE A 190 10.95 -26.74 29.72
CA ILE A 190 10.68 -26.22 28.38
C ILE A 190 10.22 -27.36 27.46
N GLY A 191 10.87 -28.52 27.49
CA GLY A 191 10.46 -29.66 26.67
C GLY A 191 9.04 -30.15 27.01
N GLN A 192 8.73 -30.31 28.30
CA GLN A 192 7.45 -30.82 28.79
C GLN A 192 6.32 -29.82 28.55
N TYR A 193 6.52 -28.56 28.91
CA TYR A 193 5.49 -27.53 28.84
C TYR A 193 5.12 -27.17 27.39
N PHE A 194 6.06 -27.24 26.46
CA PHE A 194 5.78 -27.01 25.05
C PHE A 194 5.18 -28.23 24.34
N LYS A 195 5.53 -29.45 24.76
CA LYS A 195 4.95 -30.68 24.22
C LYS A 195 3.48 -30.87 24.66
N GLU A 196 3.15 -30.58 25.91
CA GLU A 196 1.77 -30.62 26.42
C GLU A 196 0.85 -29.61 25.71
N VAL A 197 1.38 -28.45 25.32
CA VAL A 197 0.64 -27.40 24.60
C VAL A 197 0.42 -27.79 23.14
N GLU A 198 1.39 -28.47 22.53
CA GLU A 198 1.27 -29.00 21.16
C GLU A 198 0.27 -30.18 21.11
N GLU A 199 0.25 -31.04 22.13
CA GLU A 199 -0.75 -32.10 22.30
C GLU A 199 -2.15 -31.55 22.63
N ALA A 200 -2.25 -30.46 23.41
CA ALA A 200 -3.53 -29.78 23.66
C ALA A 200 -4.10 -29.07 22.41
N ALA A 201 -3.24 -28.56 21.53
CA ALA A 201 -3.66 -27.97 20.25
C ALA A 201 -4.17 -29.02 19.24
N GLN A 202 -3.71 -30.28 19.34
CA GLN A 202 -4.16 -31.37 18.46
C GLN A 202 -5.53 -31.96 18.86
N ASN A 203 -6.00 -31.76 20.08
CA ASN A 203 -7.25 -32.37 20.57
C ASN A 203 -8.52 -31.52 20.36
N THR A 204 -8.44 -30.42 19.59
CA THR A 204 -9.61 -29.60 19.19
C THR A 204 -9.57 -29.28 17.71
N GLY A 205 -10.12 -30.19 16.89
CA GLY A 205 -10.45 -29.93 15.48
C GLY A 205 -9.78 -30.84 14.44
N ALA A 206 -10.06 -32.14 14.51
CA ALA A 206 -9.85 -33.07 13.39
C ALA A 206 -11.11 -33.14 12.49
N THR A 207 -10.99 -32.67 11.25
CA THR A 207 -11.64 -33.14 10.00
C THR A 207 -10.85 -32.45 8.88
N ALA A 208 -10.15 -33.08 7.95
CA ALA A 208 -10.21 -34.44 7.43
C ALA A 208 -8.85 -34.93 6.89
N SER A 209 -8.68 -36.25 6.98
CA SER A 209 -7.99 -37.23 6.12
C SER A 209 -6.53 -37.03 5.66
N THR A 210 -5.73 -37.95 6.20
CA THR A 210 -4.49 -38.61 5.76
C THR A 210 -4.35 -38.88 4.26
N GLU A 211 -3.18 -38.58 3.70
CA GLU A 211 -2.36 -39.51 2.89
C GLU A 211 -0.88 -39.07 2.88
N THR A 212 0.01 -40.04 3.07
CA THR A 212 1.48 -39.93 3.19
C THR A 212 2.16 -40.33 1.85
N PRO A 213 3.50 -40.27 1.70
CA PRO A 213 4.22 -39.41 0.75
C PRO A 213 4.83 -40.16 -0.46
N THR A 214 5.26 -39.45 -1.52
CA THR A 214 6.43 -39.78 -2.39
C THR A 214 6.73 -38.64 -3.40
N PRO A 215 7.93 -38.56 -4.03
CA PRO A 215 8.84 -37.44 -3.81
C PRO A 215 9.18 -36.61 -5.07
N VAL A 216 9.92 -35.52 -4.81
CA VAL A 216 10.70 -34.64 -5.70
C VAL A 216 9.93 -33.87 -6.80
N GLU A 217 9.92 -32.53 -6.72
CA GLU A 217 10.90 -31.67 -7.41
C GLU A 217 10.80 -30.21 -6.93
N ASP A 218 11.96 -29.57 -6.98
CA ASP A 218 12.31 -28.23 -6.52
C ASP A 218 11.56 -27.12 -7.29
N GLY A 219 11.20 -26.00 -6.63
CA GLY A 219 10.72 -24.83 -7.37
C GLY A 219 9.80 -23.85 -6.62
N THR A 220 10.38 -23.11 -5.69
CA THR A 220 10.29 -21.65 -5.62
C THR A 220 8.96 -20.96 -5.99
N ILE A 221 8.17 -20.55 -4.98
CA ILE A 221 7.32 -19.35 -5.10
C ILE A 221 7.43 -18.51 -3.83
N THR A 222 8.27 -17.50 -3.95
CA THR A 222 8.19 -16.22 -3.25
C THR A 222 6.89 -15.48 -3.59
N ASP A 223 6.36 -14.84 -2.56
CA ASP A 223 5.75 -13.51 -2.59
C ASP A 223 4.34 -13.36 -3.17
N GLN A 224 3.35 -13.39 -2.28
CA GLN A 224 2.34 -12.34 -2.24
C GLN A 224 2.01 -12.07 -0.77
N ILE A 225 2.32 -10.87 -0.25
CA ILE A 225 1.38 -10.07 0.55
C ILE A 225 1.85 -8.60 0.56
N ALA A 226 1.03 -7.83 -0.13
CA ALA A 226 0.55 -6.49 0.20
C ALA A 226 1.46 -5.30 -0.05
N LYS A 227 1.00 -4.51 -1.04
CA LYS A 227 0.75 -3.11 -0.78
C LYS A 227 -0.77 -2.89 -0.67
N VAL A 228 -1.24 -2.73 0.56
CA VAL A 228 -2.51 -2.07 0.86
C VAL A 228 -2.26 -0.56 0.84
N GLN A 229 -3.13 0.12 0.10
CA GLN A 229 -3.25 1.57 -0.01
C GLN A 229 -4.06 2.16 1.14
N GLU A 230 -3.78 3.43 1.46
CA GLU A 230 -4.77 4.46 1.77
C GLU A 230 -4.14 5.80 1.30
N SER A 231 -4.55 6.42 0.18
CA SER A 231 -5.75 7.24 -0.06
C SER A 231 -5.89 8.42 0.93
N GLY A 232 -5.91 9.71 0.56
CA GLY A 232 -5.87 10.34 -0.76
C GLY A 232 -6.15 11.86 -0.73
N ILE A 233 -6.49 12.43 -1.91
CA ILE A 233 -7.17 13.73 -2.20
C ILE A 233 -6.21 14.94 -2.43
N GLN A 234 -6.17 15.71 -3.53
CA GLN A 234 -7.02 15.86 -4.74
C GLN A 234 -6.28 16.57 -5.91
N SER A 235 -6.92 16.45 -7.07
CA SER A 235 -6.75 16.93 -8.45
C SER A 235 -6.20 18.34 -8.78
N PRO A 236 -5.69 18.51 -10.03
CA PRO A 236 -5.28 19.79 -10.64
C PRO A 236 -6.39 20.44 -11.48
N SER A 237 -6.30 21.76 -11.68
CA SER A 237 -7.00 22.48 -12.75
C SER A 237 -6.00 23.35 -13.52
N SER A 238 -6.11 23.25 -14.85
CA SER A 238 -5.30 23.84 -15.91
C SER A 238 -5.72 25.28 -16.26
N GLN A 239 -4.80 26.04 -16.89
CA GLN A 239 -4.96 27.12 -17.92
C GLN A 239 -3.91 28.24 -17.73
N THR A 240 -3.28 28.91 -18.71
CA THR A 240 -3.15 28.81 -20.19
C THR A 240 -2.01 29.76 -20.62
N SER A 241 -1.30 29.37 -21.69
CA SER A 241 -0.55 30.15 -22.71
C SER A 241 -0.10 31.60 -22.49
N SER A 242 1.18 31.86 -22.74
CA SER A 242 1.58 32.88 -23.73
C SER A 242 2.94 32.56 -24.36
N SER A 243 2.97 32.78 -25.67
CA SER A 243 4.03 32.58 -26.65
C SER A 243 5.22 33.53 -26.50
N VAL A 244 6.43 33.06 -26.81
CA VAL A 244 7.40 33.84 -27.60
C VAL A 244 8.16 32.94 -28.57
N SER A 245 8.14 33.35 -29.83
CA SER A 245 8.84 32.79 -30.99
C SER A 245 10.34 33.13 -30.97
N GLY A 246 11.17 32.20 -31.46
CA GLY A 246 12.58 32.42 -31.82
C GLY A 246 13.20 31.12 -32.36
N PRO A 247 14.10 31.17 -33.36
CA PRO A 247 13.99 30.35 -34.58
C PRO A 247 14.65 28.96 -34.56
N ALA A 248 14.08 28.09 -35.38
CA ALA A 248 14.47 26.71 -35.66
C ALA A 248 15.71 26.58 -36.55
N LYS A 249 16.52 25.52 -36.34
CA LYS A 249 16.95 24.53 -37.35
C LYS A 249 17.73 23.35 -36.70
N PRO A 250 17.89 22.19 -37.36
CA PRO A 250 17.07 20.99 -37.13
C PRO A 250 17.89 19.71 -36.81
N ALA A 251 17.18 18.64 -36.43
CA ALA A 251 17.56 17.20 -36.27
C ALA A 251 17.30 16.75 -34.82
N GLU A 252 16.50 15.74 -34.49
CA GLU A 252 15.91 14.62 -35.23
C GLU A 252 14.47 14.36 -34.75
N SER A 253 13.65 13.89 -35.68
CA SER A 253 12.26 13.50 -35.52
C SER A 253 12.05 12.41 -34.46
N PRO A 254 10.87 12.34 -33.83
CA PRO A 254 10.50 11.22 -32.97
C PRO A 254 10.49 9.93 -33.81
N ALA A 255 10.99 8.86 -33.20
CA ALA A 255 11.08 7.52 -33.76
C ALA A 255 9.87 7.17 -34.65
N SER A 256 10.20 6.72 -35.85
CA SER A 256 9.31 6.23 -36.89
C SER A 256 8.18 5.38 -36.31
N ASP A 257 6.95 5.79 -36.61
CA ASP A 257 5.77 4.93 -36.56
C ASP A 257 5.92 3.90 -37.70
N GLU A 258 6.71 2.85 -37.45
CA GLU A 258 6.57 1.62 -38.23
C GLU A 258 5.37 0.85 -37.67
N GLY A 259 4.19 1.38 -37.96
CA GLY A 259 2.94 0.73 -37.64
C GLY A 259 2.80 -0.56 -38.45
N ILE A 260 2.56 -1.66 -37.75
CA ILE A 260 2.30 -2.96 -38.34
C ILE A 260 0.85 -2.97 -38.82
N ALA A 261 0.57 -3.47 -40.02
CA ALA A 261 -0.80 -3.66 -40.49
C ALA A 261 -1.52 -4.72 -39.64
N GLY A 262 -2.38 -4.25 -38.75
CA GLY A 262 -3.27 -5.04 -37.91
C GLY A 262 -4.50 -5.56 -38.63
N PRO A 263 -5.35 -6.34 -37.95
CA PRO A 263 -6.66 -6.71 -38.47
C PRO A 263 -7.47 -5.45 -38.84
N GLY A 264 -7.90 -5.34 -40.10
CA GLY A 264 -8.62 -4.16 -40.60
C GLY A 264 -7.73 -2.97 -41.01
N GLU A 265 -6.50 -3.21 -41.45
CA GLU A 265 -5.54 -2.23 -42.02
C GLU A 265 -5.08 -1.11 -41.06
N ARG A 266 -5.25 -1.31 -39.76
CA ARG A 266 -4.85 -0.31 -38.75
C ARG A 266 -3.37 -0.44 -38.43
N MET A 267 -2.70 0.70 -38.23
CA MET A 267 -1.33 0.75 -37.74
C MET A 267 -1.29 0.36 -36.26
N ILE A 268 -0.61 -0.74 -35.96
CA ILE A 268 -0.44 -1.28 -34.62
C ILE A 268 1.02 -1.17 -34.19
N SER A 269 1.24 -0.75 -32.95
CA SER A 269 2.54 -0.82 -32.28
C SER A 269 2.49 -1.90 -31.19
N VAL A 270 3.25 -2.97 -31.38
CA VAL A 270 3.36 -4.07 -30.42
C VAL A 270 4.62 -3.86 -29.56
N PHE A 271 4.47 -3.95 -28.25
CA PHE A 271 5.57 -3.86 -27.31
C PHE A 271 5.75 -5.16 -26.53
N SER A 272 7.01 -5.58 -26.40
CA SER A 272 7.40 -6.82 -25.70
C SER A 272 7.29 -6.67 -24.18
N ALA A 273 7.22 -7.82 -23.49
CA ALA A 273 7.29 -7.86 -22.03
C ALA A 273 8.60 -7.22 -21.51
N PRO A 274 8.58 -6.59 -20.31
CA PRO A 274 9.79 -6.06 -19.70
C PRO A 274 10.80 -7.19 -19.41
N THR A 275 12.05 -7.00 -19.82
CA THR A 275 13.14 -7.98 -19.58
C THR A 275 13.78 -7.85 -18.20
N SER A 276 13.61 -6.71 -17.52
CA SER A 276 14.20 -6.43 -16.20
C SER A 276 13.17 -6.63 -15.09
N ALA A 277 13.55 -7.38 -14.04
CA ALA A 277 12.77 -7.53 -12.81
C ALA A 277 12.72 -6.22 -11.99
N VAL A 278 13.71 -5.34 -12.16
CA VAL A 278 13.74 -4.04 -11.48
C VAL A 278 13.05 -3.00 -12.36
N PRO A 279 12.01 -2.29 -11.86
CA PRO A 279 11.38 -1.22 -12.62
C PRO A 279 12.38 -0.09 -12.86
N ARG A 280 12.42 0.45 -14.09
CA ARG A 280 13.37 1.53 -14.46
C ARG A 280 13.27 2.76 -13.55
N ALA A 281 12.10 3.04 -12.98
CA ALA A 281 11.91 4.12 -11.99
C ALA A 281 12.76 3.93 -10.72
N ALA A 282 13.06 2.69 -10.31
CA ALA A 282 13.93 2.41 -9.17
C ALA A 282 15.43 2.50 -9.53
N GLN A 283 15.77 2.49 -10.82
CA GLN A 283 17.14 2.70 -11.31
C GLN A 283 17.48 4.19 -11.46
N GLN A 284 16.48 5.06 -11.43
CA GLN A 284 16.72 6.50 -11.48
C GLN A 284 17.21 6.98 -10.11
N GLU A 285 18.39 7.59 -10.11
CA GLU A 285 18.89 8.34 -8.97
C GLU A 285 17.91 9.50 -8.70
N TYR A 286 17.41 9.60 -7.49
CA TYR A 286 16.58 10.73 -7.07
C TYR A 286 17.44 11.75 -6.32
N ASN A 287 17.07 13.02 -6.41
CA ASN A 287 17.72 14.09 -5.67
C ASN A 287 16.88 14.44 -4.44
N ASP A 288 17.50 14.47 -3.26
CA ASP A 288 16.82 14.80 -2.00
C ASP A 288 16.22 16.22 -2.02
N SER A 289 16.83 17.16 -2.76
CA SER A 289 16.32 18.53 -2.85
C SER A 289 14.94 18.64 -3.52
N ASP A 290 14.55 17.66 -4.33
CA ASP A 290 13.23 17.65 -4.98
C ASP A 290 12.08 17.45 -3.97
N TYR A 291 12.40 16.91 -2.79
CA TYR A 291 11.45 16.68 -1.71
C TYR A 291 11.40 17.83 -0.69
N GLU A 292 12.28 18.83 -0.82
CA GLU A 292 12.26 20.01 0.03
C GLU A 292 11.25 21.04 -0.53
N PRO A 293 10.19 21.40 0.21
CA PRO A 293 9.17 22.30 -0.29
C PRO A 293 9.74 23.70 -0.50
N SER A 294 9.60 24.25 -1.71
CA SER A 294 10.07 25.60 -2.01
C SER A 294 9.15 26.67 -1.41
N VAL A 295 9.65 27.91 -1.33
CA VAL A 295 8.84 29.07 -0.93
C VAL A 295 7.66 29.29 -1.89
N ALA A 296 7.82 28.95 -3.18
CA ALA A 296 6.75 29.02 -4.16
C ALA A 296 5.65 27.99 -3.84
N ASP A 297 6.04 26.76 -3.51
CA ASP A 297 5.11 25.70 -3.12
C ASP A 297 4.37 26.05 -1.83
N ALA A 298 5.07 26.63 -0.85
CA ALA A 298 4.47 27.10 0.39
C ALA A 298 3.42 28.20 0.16
N LYS A 299 3.72 29.18 -0.71
CA LYS A 299 2.76 30.24 -1.10
C LYS A 299 1.56 29.67 -1.86
N LEU A 300 1.80 28.70 -2.74
CA LEU A 300 0.75 28.03 -3.50
C LEU A 300 -0.15 27.21 -2.57
N HIS A 301 0.44 26.49 -1.61
CA HIS A 301 -0.29 25.78 -0.58
C HIS A 301 -1.11 26.73 0.31
N GLN A 302 -0.54 27.86 0.73
CA GLN A 302 -1.25 28.89 1.49
C GLN A 302 -2.46 29.43 0.71
N SER A 303 -2.31 29.73 -0.58
CA SER A 303 -3.43 30.21 -1.40
C SER A 303 -4.51 29.15 -1.60
N ARG A 304 -4.15 27.87 -1.77
CA ARG A 304 -5.11 26.75 -1.79
C ARG A 304 -5.89 26.64 -0.49
N LEU A 305 -5.24 26.80 0.67
CA LEU A 305 -5.91 26.79 1.97
C LEU A 305 -6.88 27.95 2.11
N LEU A 306 -6.45 29.18 1.79
CA LEU A 306 -7.32 30.36 1.82
C LEU A 306 -8.53 30.17 0.90
N ASN A 307 -8.33 29.68 -0.32
CA ASN A 307 -9.40 29.40 -1.28
C ASN A 307 -10.35 28.27 -0.82
N ARG A 308 -9.88 27.34 0.02
CA ARG A 308 -10.72 26.28 0.61
C ARG A 308 -11.53 26.79 1.80
N THR A 309 -11.03 27.77 2.54
CA THR A 309 -11.74 28.40 3.67
C THR A 309 -12.83 29.38 3.22
N GLN A 310 -12.77 29.87 1.98
CA GLN A 310 -13.80 30.74 1.43
C GLN A 310 -15.07 29.94 1.14
N ASN A 311 -16.21 30.46 1.63
CA ASN A 311 -17.52 29.90 1.33
C ASN A 311 -17.80 30.03 -0.17
N LYS A 312 -17.84 28.90 -0.88
CA LYS A 312 -18.22 28.86 -2.28
C LYS A 312 -19.73 28.69 -2.41
N ARG A 313 -20.36 29.52 -3.24
CA ARG A 313 -21.77 29.34 -3.61
C ARG A 313 -21.94 28.01 -4.34
N LEU A 314 -23.07 27.34 -4.14
CA LEU A 314 -23.46 26.24 -5.02
C LEU A 314 -23.70 26.78 -6.43
N LEU A 315 -23.30 26.01 -7.44
CA LEU A 315 -23.58 26.37 -8.83
C LEU A 315 -25.08 26.23 -9.09
N SER A 316 -25.65 27.22 -9.78
CA SER A 316 -27.03 27.18 -10.27
C SER A 316 -27.22 26.03 -11.27
N ASP A 317 -28.44 25.51 -11.40
CA ASP A 317 -28.76 24.43 -12.34
C ASP A 317 -28.32 24.77 -13.78
N ALA A 318 -28.54 26.03 -14.21
CA ALA A 318 -28.09 26.51 -15.52
C ALA A 318 -26.55 26.51 -15.69
N GLU A 319 -25.80 26.78 -14.61
CA GLU A 319 -24.32 26.73 -14.62
C GLU A 319 -23.84 25.28 -14.67
N GLN A 320 -24.54 24.36 -14.00
CA GLN A 320 -24.24 22.93 -14.04
C GLN A 320 -24.49 22.34 -15.42
N GLU A 321 -25.61 22.68 -16.06
CA GLU A 321 -25.91 22.25 -17.43
C GLU A 321 -24.91 22.81 -18.45
N ALA A 322 -24.47 24.06 -18.28
CA ALA A 322 -23.43 24.64 -19.14
C ALA A 322 -22.11 23.88 -18.99
N LEU A 323 -21.68 23.57 -17.76
CA LEU A 323 -20.49 22.76 -17.51
C LEU A 323 -20.62 21.32 -18.03
N GLN A 324 -21.81 20.72 -17.95
CA GLN A 324 -22.08 19.41 -18.54
C GLN A 324 -21.96 19.47 -20.06
N ARG A 325 -22.58 20.46 -20.71
CA ARG A 325 -22.44 20.71 -22.15
C ARG A 325 -21.00 20.95 -22.57
N GLU A 326 -20.23 21.72 -21.82
CA GLU A 326 -18.80 21.92 -22.10
C GLU A 326 -18.00 20.62 -21.94
N ARG A 327 -18.29 19.80 -20.92
CA ARG A 327 -17.64 18.50 -20.75
C ARG A 327 -18.00 17.53 -21.86
N GLU A 328 -19.26 17.51 -22.28
CA GLU A 328 -19.73 16.70 -23.41
C GLU A 328 -19.15 17.20 -24.75
N ALA A 329 -19.00 18.51 -24.92
CA ALA A 329 -18.30 19.10 -26.05
C ALA A 329 -16.82 18.70 -26.05
N LYS A 330 -16.16 18.72 -24.90
CA LYS A 330 -14.77 18.21 -24.76
C LYS A 330 -14.68 16.74 -25.11
N LYS A 331 -15.56 15.89 -24.57
CA LYS A 331 -15.64 14.47 -24.89
C LYS A 331 -15.90 14.20 -26.36
N SER A 332 -16.75 15.00 -27.01
CA SER A 332 -17.07 14.85 -28.43
C SER A 332 -16.06 15.50 -29.37
N SER A 333 -15.22 16.41 -28.87
CA SER A 333 -14.10 17.00 -29.63
C SER A 333 -12.93 16.03 -29.81
N VAL A 334 -12.88 14.96 -29.03
CA VAL A 334 -11.88 13.91 -29.18
C VAL A 334 -12.24 13.05 -30.40
N VAL A 335 -11.55 13.31 -31.51
CA VAL A 335 -11.75 12.62 -32.79
C VAL A 335 -11.05 11.26 -32.81
N GLU A 336 -9.82 11.20 -32.28
CA GLU A 336 -8.97 10.02 -32.27
C GLU A 336 -8.33 9.85 -30.89
N THR A 337 -8.25 8.61 -30.41
CA THR A 337 -7.59 8.26 -29.15
C THR A 337 -6.78 6.99 -29.32
N ARG A 338 -5.63 6.91 -28.65
CA ARG A 338 -4.81 5.68 -28.65
C ARG A 338 -5.22 4.76 -27.51
N VAL A 339 -5.52 3.51 -27.83
CA VAL A 339 -5.81 2.48 -26.83
C VAL A 339 -4.64 1.53 -26.75
N LYS A 340 -4.23 1.21 -25.52
CA LYS A 340 -3.17 0.25 -25.23
C LYS A 340 -3.77 -0.95 -24.53
N VAL A 341 -3.76 -2.11 -25.17
CA VAL A 341 -4.22 -3.38 -24.61
C VAL A 341 -3.03 -4.12 -24.01
N ARG A 342 -3.11 -4.47 -22.73
CA ARG A 342 -2.10 -5.28 -22.03
C ARG A 342 -2.58 -6.71 -21.88
N PHE A 343 -1.77 -7.65 -22.35
CA PHE A 343 -2.04 -9.07 -22.25
C PHE A 343 -1.44 -9.69 -20.98
N PRO A 344 -1.93 -10.88 -20.56
CA PRO A 344 -1.40 -11.63 -19.41
C PRO A 344 0.11 -11.95 -19.50
N ASP A 345 0.64 -12.13 -20.71
CA ASP A 345 2.07 -12.33 -20.98
C ASP A 345 2.90 -11.03 -20.86
N GLN A 346 2.29 -9.94 -20.37
CA GLN A 346 2.83 -8.59 -20.26
C GLN A 346 3.17 -7.91 -21.59
N THR A 347 2.86 -8.52 -22.73
CA THR A 347 2.91 -7.82 -24.01
C THR A 347 1.84 -6.76 -24.06
N THR A 348 2.10 -5.69 -24.79
CA THR A 348 1.13 -4.61 -24.95
C THR A 348 0.99 -4.22 -26.40
N VAL A 349 -0.24 -4.00 -26.83
CA VAL A 349 -0.57 -3.63 -28.20
C VAL A 349 -1.25 -2.28 -28.19
N GLN A 350 -0.69 -1.32 -28.92
CA GLN A 350 -1.21 0.02 -29.04
C GLN A 350 -1.75 0.26 -30.44
N PHE A 351 -2.96 0.82 -30.53
CA PHE A 351 -3.60 1.15 -31.79
C PHE A 351 -4.47 2.42 -31.65
N PRO A 352 -4.66 3.18 -32.74
CA PRO A 352 -5.60 4.29 -32.76
C PRO A 352 -7.05 3.79 -32.84
N VAL A 353 -7.94 4.51 -32.16
CA VAL A 353 -9.39 4.26 -32.09
C VAL A 353 -10.11 5.56 -32.41
N ASN A 354 -11.08 5.48 -33.31
CA ASN A 354 -11.89 6.61 -33.73
C ASN A 354 -13.15 6.77 -32.85
N ALA A 355 -13.75 7.97 -32.86
CA ALA A 355 -14.98 8.27 -32.09
C ALA A 355 -16.22 7.42 -32.46
N SER A 356 -16.23 6.78 -33.63
CA SER A 356 -17.32 5.91 -34.10
C SER A 356 -17.17 4.44 -33.68
N GLU A 357 -16.06 4.08 -33.01
CA GLU A 357 -15.80 2.70 -32.62
C GLU A 357 -16.54 2.29 -31.36
N THR A 358 -16.94 1.02 -31.36
CA THR A 358 -17.81 0.41 -30.36
C THR A 358 -17.06 -0.68 -29.61
N GLY A 359 -17.53 -1.02 -28.41
CA GLY A 359 -16.95 -2.11 -27.60
C GLY A 359 -16.84 -3.43 -28.38
N ALA A 360 -17.88 -3.77 -29.16
CA ALA A 360 -17.88 -4.95 -30.02
C ALA A 360 -16.75 -4.95 -31.07
N LYS A 361 -16.51 -3.82 -31.76
CA LYS A 361 -15.41 -3.71 -32.74
C LYS A 361 -14.03 -3.84 -32.08
N MET A 362 -13.88 -3.31 -30.87
CA MET A 362 -12.64 -3.47 -30.10
C MET A 362 -12.41 -4.95 -29.73
N LEU A 363 -13.46 -5.64 -29.30
CA LEU A 363 -13.39 -7.06 -28.94
C LEU A 363 -13.10 -7.94 -30.17
N GLU A 364 -13.74 -7.66 -31.31
CA GLU A 364 -13.46 -8.33 -32.59
C GLU A 364 -12.02 -8.08 -33.07
N PHE A 365 -11.53 -6.85 -32.93
CA PHE A 365 -10.15 -6.51 -33.25
C PHE A 365 -9.15 -7.28 -32.36
N VAL A 366 -9.41 -7.34 -31.05
CA VAL A 366 -8.58 -8.14 -30.14
C VAL A 366 -8.68 -9.64 -30.43
N ARG A 367 -9.85 -10.16 -30.83
CA ARG A 367 -10.01 -11.54 -31.32
C ARG A 367 -9.11 -11.84 -32.51
N GLY A 368 -8.96 -10.88 -33.44
CA GLY A 368 -8.08 -11.01 -34.60
C GLY A 368 -6.58 -10.99 -34.28
N LEU A 369 -6.20 -10.50 -33.10
CA LEU A 369 -4.80 -10.42 -32.65
C LEU A 369 -4.34 -11.67 -31.90
N ILE A 370 -5.28 -12.46 -31.37
CA ILE A 370 -4.98 -13.62 -30.54
C ILE A 370 -4.99 -14.93 -31.34
N VAL A 371 -4.25 -15.93 -30.86
CA VAL A 371 -4.22 -17.27 -31.47
C VAL A 371 -5.53 -18.02 -31.18
N ALA A 372 -6.01 -17.95 -29.93
CA ALA A 372 -7.24 -18.60 -29.47
C ALA A 372 -8.44 -17.63 -29.55
N GLY A 373 -8.78 -17.17 -30.75
CA GLY A 373 -9.87 -16.21 -31.00
C GLY A 373 -11.28 -16.69 -30.63
N ASP A 374 -11.45 -18.01 -30.49
CA ASP A 374 -12.72 -18.68 -30.16
C ASP A 374 -13.00 -18.74 -28.64
N GLN A 375 -12.01 -18.43 -27.81
CA GLN A 375 -12.12 -18.55 -26.35
C GLN A 375 -12.72 -17.27 -25.72
N PRO A 376 -13.52 -17.41 -24.64
CA PRO A 376 -14.16 -16.28 -23.98
C PRO A 376 -13.16 -15.45 -23.17
N PHE A 377 -13.10 -14.14 -23.45
CA PHE A 377 -12.27 -13.19 -22.71
C PHE A 377 -13.03 -11.93 -22.33
N SER A 378 -12.42 -11.12 -21.48
CA SER A 378 -12.95 -9.85 -20.98
C SER A 378 -11.89 -8.77 -21.03
N LEU A 379 -12.29 -7.56 -21.41
CA LEU A 379 -11.41 -6.38 -21.48
C LEU A 379 -11.77 -5.43 -20.34
N ILE A 380 -10.84 -5.21 -19.43
CA ILE A 380 -11.06 -4.41 -18.23
C ILE A 380 -10.28 -3.11 -18.35
N TYR A 381 -10.92 -1.97 -18.09
CA TYR A 381 -10.26 -0.66 -18.10
C TYR A 381 -10.52 0.09 -16.80
N LYS A 382 -9.66 1.07 -16.51
CA LYS A 382 -9.85 2.00 -15.39
C LYS A 382 -10.24 3.36 -15.95
N ASP A 383 -11.34 3.92 -15.47
CA ASP A 383 -11.77 5.25 -15.87
C ASP A 383 -10.88 6.35 -15.24
N SER A 384 -11.12 7.61 -15.62
CA SER A 384 -10.43 8.78 -15.06
C SER A 384 -10.64 8.95 -13.55
N LYS A 385 -11.66 8.30 -12.97
CA LYS A 385 -11.95 8.28 -11.53
C LYS A 385 -11.34 7.06 -10.81
N GLY A 386 -10.62 6.19 -11.54
CA GLY A 386 -10.01 4.97 -11.02
C GLY A 386 -10.97 3.80 -10.82
N GLN A 387 -12.23 3.91 -11.26
CA GLN A 387 -13.20 2.82 -11.22
C GLN A 387 -12.90 1.81 -12.33
N ILE A 388 -13.02 0.53 -11.98
CA ILE A 388 -12.77 -0.59 -12.89
C ILE A 388 -14.07 -0.91 -13.61
N HIS A 389 -14.03 -0.89 -14.94
CA HIS A 389 -15.17 -1.17 -15.81
C HIS A 389 -14.79 -2.26 -16.83
N ASN A 390 -15.79 -3.02 -17.26
CA ASN A 390 -15.64 -3.99 -18.34
C ASN A 390 -16.11 -3.36 -19.65
N VAL A 391 -15.38 -3.60 -20.74
CA VAL A 391 -15.84 -3.22 -22.07
C VAL A 391 -16.93 -4.21 -22.49
N PRO A 392 -18.19 -3.77 -22.66
CA PRO A 392 -19.27 -4.67 -23.01
C PRO A 392 -19.16 -5.12 -24.48
N ASP A 393 -19.63 -6.34 -24.77
CA ASP A 393 -19.82 -6.89 -26.13
C ASP A 393 -20.89 -6.14 -26.96
N SER A 394 -21.42 -5.01 -26.47
CA SER A 394 -22.48 -4.27 -27.15
C SER A 394 -21.95 -3.41 -28.29
N SER A 395 -22.64 -3.46 -29.43
CA SER A 395 -22.42 -2.58 -30.58
C SER A 395 -22.98 -1.17 -30.38
N THR A 396 -23.75 -0.92 -29.31
CA THR A 396 -24.35 0.39 -29.04
C THR A 396 -23.45 1.31 -28.22
N VAL A 397 -22.52 0.75 -27.45
CA VAL A 397 -21.67 1.48 -26.50
C VAL A 397 -20.40 1.93 -27.22
N ARG A 398 -20.22 3.25 -27.34
CA ARG A 398 -19.03 3.87 -27.96
C ARG A 398 -17.89 4.03 -26.97
N LEU A 399 -16.67 3.77 -27.45
CA LEU A 399 -15.46 3.84 -26.63
C LEU A 399 -15.17 5.26 -26.10
N ILE A 400 -15.33 6.28 -26.94
CA ILE A 400 -15.01 7.67 -26.57
C ILE A 400 -16.17 8.33 -25.81
N LYS A 401 -17.40 8.28 -26.38
CA LYS A 401 -18.57 8.97 -25.80
C LYS A 401 -19.13 8.31 -24.54
N ASP A 402 -19.27 6.98 -24.55
CA ASP A 402 -20.01 6.26 -23.51
C ASP A 402 -19.07 5.66 -22.45
N LEU A 403 -17.90 5.13 -22.86
CA LEU A 403 -16.90 4.56 -21.96
C LEU A 403 -15.88 5.59 -21.43
N GLY A 404 -15.85 6.81 -22.02
CA GLY A 404 -15.07 7.94 -21.53
C GLY A 404 -13.58 7.90 -21.88
N PHE A 405 -13.21 7.32 -23.03
CA PHE A 405 -11.82 7.28 -23.50
C PHE A 405 -11.42 8.66 -24.05
N GLU A 406 -11.08 9.60 -23.17
CA GLU A 406 -10.70 10.98 -23.52
C GLU A 406 -9.20 11.12 -23.90
N GLY A 407 -8.39 10.10 -23.65
CA GLY A 407 -6.95 10.10 -23.86
C GLY A 407 -6.35 8.69 -23.87
N PRO A 408 -5.01 8.55 -23.83
CA PRO A 408 -4.35 7.25 -23.93
C PRO A 408 -4.84 6.31 -22.83
N THR A 409 -5.62 5.31 -23.21
CA THR A 409 -6.35 4.44 -22.26
C THR A 409 -5.70 3.06 -22.23
N LEU A 410 -5.35 2.60 -21.02
CA LEU A 410 -4.84 1.26 -20.78
C LEU A 410 -6.01 0.31 -20.50
N VAL A 411 -6.12 -0.73 -21.32
CA VAL A 411 -7.09 -1.80 -21.20
C VAL A 411 -6.34 -3.09 -20.91
N THR A 412 -6.78 -3.85 -19.91
CA THR A 412 -6.19 -5.11 -19.50
C THR A 412 -7.02 -6.25 -20.03
N PHE A 413 -6.40 -7.16 -20.76
CA PHE A 413 -7.01 -8.39 -21.24
C PHE A 413 -6.98 -9.45 -20.13
N THR A 414 -8.12 -10.10 -19.91
CA THR A 414 -8.27 -11.19 -18.94
C THR A 414 -9.08 -12.33 -19.56
N TRP A 415 -8.60 -13.56 -19.42
CA TRP A 415 -9.37 -14.75 -19.80
C TRP A 415 -10.54 -14.95 -18.83
N LYS A 416 -11.72 -15.35 -19.34
CA LYS A 416 -12.83 -15.77 -18.47
C LYS A 416 -12.56 -17.17 -17.91
N ASP A 417 -13.25 -17.52 -16.83
CA ASP A 417 -13.06 -18.82 -16.16
C ASP A 417 -13.31 -20.02 -17.10
N GLU A 418 -14.25 -19.83 -18.04
CA GLU A 418 -14.66 -20.78 -19.08
C GLU A 418 -13.62 -21.02 -20.19
N ALA A 419 -12.52 -20.27 -20.20
CA ALA A 419 -11.48 -20.42 -21.23
C ALA A 419 -10.51 -21.57 -20.93
N SER A 420 -10.17 -22.36 -21.95
CA SER A 420 -9.28 -23.52 -21.87
C SER A 420 -7.90 -23.19 -21.28
N GLU A 421 -7.35 -24.11 -20.48
CA GLU A 421 -6.04 -23.98 -19.83
C GLU A 421 -4.88 -23.85 -20.83
N ASP A 422 -5.01 -24.46 -22.01
CA ASP A 422 -4.06 -24.29 -23.10
C ASP A 422 -4.01 -22.81 -23.55
N ALA A 423 -5.17 -22.18 -23.76
CA ALA A 423 -5.23 -20.77 -24.17
C ALA A 423 -4.61 -19.80 -23.14
N ARG A 424 -4.49 -20.24 -21.87
CA ARG A 424 -3.82 -19.47 -20.80
C ARG A 424 -2.30 -19.65 -20.79
N LYS A 425 -1.77 -20.75 -21.33
CA LYS A 425 -0.34 -21.11 -21.30
C LYS A 425 0.42 -20.73 -22.58
N TRP A 426 -0.23 -20.75 -23.73
CA TRP A 426 0.39 -20.46 -25.03
C TRP A 426 0.58 -18.95 -25.28
N PRO A 427 1.50 -18.54 -26.18
CA PRO A 427 1.62 -17.16 -26.61
C PRO A 427 0.26 -16.63 -27.09
N ILE A 428 -0.19 -15.56 -26.44
CA ILE A 428 -1.57 -15.07 -26.59
C ILE A 428 -1.70 -14.36 -27.94
N LEU A 429 -0.68 -13.59 -28.33
CA LEU A 429 -0.60 -12.91 -29.62
C LEU A 429 -0.22 -13.87 -30.75
N GLN A 430 -0.80 -13.66 -31.94
CA GLN A 430 -0.35 -14.35 -33.14
C GLN A 430 1.13 -14.08 -33.40
N GLN A 431 1.85 -15.10 -33.85
CA GLN A 431 3.30 -15.05 -34.03
C GLN A 431 3.76 -13.94 -34.99
N LYS A 432 2.93 -13.59 -35.98
CA LYS A 432 3.16 -12.46 -36.91
C LYS A 432 3.35 -11.13 -36.17
N TYR A 433 2.59 -10.90 -35.10
CA TYR A 433 2.65 -9.68 -34.28
C TYR A 433 3.68 -9.79 -33.17
N ALA A 434 3.85 -10.98 -32.59
CA ALA A 434 4.82 -11.22 -31.52
C ALA A 434 6.28 -11.01 -31.97
N THR A 435 6.64 -11.43 -33.19
CA THR A 435 8.02 -11.27 -33.71
C THR A 435 8.40 -9.82 -34.00
N GLN A 436 7.42 -8.94 -34.15
CA GLN A 436 7.63 -7.52 -34.45
C GLN A 436 7.51 -6.63 -33.20
N ALA A 437 7.44 -7.25 -32.01
CA ALA A 437 7.34 -6.53 -30.74
C ALA A 437 8.62 -5.75 -30.44
N LYS A 438 8.49 -4.43 -30.22
CA LYS A 438 9.61 -3.54 -29.88
C LYS A 438 9.66 -3.30 -28.36
N PRO A 439 10.83 -3.15 -27.72
CA PRO A 439 10.89 -2.78 -26.32
C PRO A 439 10.31 -1.37 -26.13
N VAL A 440 9.57 -1.14 -25.03
CA VAL A 440 9.05 0.19 -24.69
C VAL A 440 10.22 1.12 -24.39
N GLN A 441 10.49 2.05 -25.30
CA GLN A 441 11.48 3.12 -25.12
C GLN A 441 10.86 4.23 -24.25
N VAL A 442 11.29 4.35 -23.00
CA VAL A 442 10.94 5.50 -22.15
C VAL A 442 11.99 6.59 -22.38
N PRO A 443 11.62 7.81 -22.83
CA PRO A 443 12.55 8.90 -23.04
C PRO A 443 13.32 9.20 -21.73
N GLU A 444 14.64 9.22 -21.82
CA GLU A 444 15.50 9.58 -20.70
C GLU A 444 15.42 11.09 -20.48
N MET A 445 14.92 11.52 -19.32
CA MET A 445 14.88 12.93 -18.98
C MET A 445 16.34 13.42 -18.84
N PRO A 446 16.73 14.53 -19.48
CA PRO A 446 18.07 15.06 -19.34
C PRO A 446 18.33 15.38 -17.86
N LYS A 447 19.39 14.78 -17.29
CA LYS A 447 19.87 15.10 -15.94
C LYS A 447 20.16 16.61 -15.90
N ALA A 448 19.40 17.35 -15.10
CA ALA A 448 19.67 18.76 -14.85
C ALA A 448 21.05 18.86 -14.20
N GLN A 449 21.99 19.46 -14.91
CA GLN A 449 23.33 19.73 -14.41
C GLN A 449 23.23 20.65 -13.19
N ALA A 450 23.59 20.13 -12.02
CA ALA A 450 23.78 20.95 -10.83
C ALA A 450 24.92 21.95 -11.11
N GLY A 451 24.58 23.23 -11.20
CA GLY A 451 25.56 24.27 -11.49
C GLY A 451 25.06 25.67 -11.17
N GLY A 452 25.62 26.25 -10.11
CA GLY A 452 25.82 27.70 -9.99
C GLY A 452 24.94 28.41 -8.97
N GLY A 453 25.46 28.55 -7.75
CA GLY A 453 24.93 29.49 -6.77
C GLY A 453 24.87 30.92 -7.31
N GLY A 454 23.66 31.44 -7.46
CA GLY A 454 23.39 32.84 -7.78
C GLY A 454 23.30 33.66 -6.50
N ALA A 455 24.31 34.50 -6.29
CA ALA A 455 24.45 35.42 -5.17
C ALA A 455 23.21 36.32 -4.96
N ALA A 456 22.86 36.51 -3.68
CA ALA A 456 21.87 37.49 -3.24
C ALA A 456 22.27 38.91 -3.68
N PRO A 457 21.36 39.71 -4.24
CA PRO A 457 21.62 41.13 -4.44
C PRO A 457 21.47 41.87 -3.10
N LYS A 458 22.58 42.39 -2.59
CA LYS A 458 22.59 43.43 -1.54
C LYS A 458 22.09 44.78 -2.13
N PRO A 459 21.43 45.61 -1.32
CA PRO A 459 20.71 46.80 -1.77
C PRO A 459 21.67 47.94 -2.14
N LYS A 460 21.38 48.66 -3.23
CA LYS A 460 21.98 49.97 -3.51
C LYS A 460 21.11 51.06 -2.89
N GLU A 461 21.74 51.92 -2.11
CA GLU A 461 21.22 53.22 -1.67
C GLU A 461 20.73 54.04 -2.86
N GLU A 462 19.50 54.54 -2.79
CA GLU A 462 19.03 55.67 -3.61
C GLU A 462 18.94 56.94 -2.76
N LYS A 463 19.67 57.97 -3.23
CA LYS A 463 19.50 59.36 -2.83
C LYS A 463 18.20 59.93 -3.41
N LYS A 464 17.56 60.78 -2.59
CA LYS A 464 16.44 61.69 -2.85
C LYS A 464 16.30 62.25 -4.29
N ALA A 465 15.10 62.09 -4.84
CA ALA A 465 14.23 63.12 -5.46
C ALA A 465 12.90 62.39 -5.79
N GLY A 466 11.70 62.76 -5.38
CA GLY A 466 11.06 64.06 -5.45
C GLY A 466 9.67 63.86 -6.10
N SER A 467 8.63 63.95 -5.28
CA SER A 467 7.21 64.22 -5.63
C SER A 467 6.39 63.17 -6.40
N GLY A 468 5.28 62.77 -5.77
CA GLY A 468 4.37 61.74 -6.27
C GLY A 468 3.29 62.22 -7.24
N LYS A 469 2.69 61.25 -7.93
CA LYS A 469 1.31 61.28 -8.37
C LYS A 469 0.82 59.86 -8.66
N SER A 470 -0.26 59.50 -8.00
CA SER A 470 -0.93 58.21 -8.02
C SER A 470 -1.46 57.86 -9.42
N THR A 471 -1.42 56.57 -9.72
CA THR A 471 -1.83 55.88 -10.95
C THR A 471 -3.34 55.98 -11.24
N GLU A 472 -4.12 56.63 -10.39
CA GLU A 472 -5.57 56.76 -10.50
C GLU A 472 -6.01 57.87 -11.49
N ASP A 473 -5.14 58.84 -11.77
CA ASP A 473 -5.37 59.86 -12.81
C ASP A 473 -5.06 59.36 -14.24
N LYS A 474 -4.24 58.31 -14.39
CA LYS A 474 -3.91 57.72 -15.71
C LYS A 474 -5.03 56.83 -16.27
N LEU A 475 -5.88 56.26 -15.41
CA LEU A 475 -7.01 55.43 -15.81
C LEU A 475 -8.27 56.24 -16.22
N LYS A 476 -8.40 57.49 -15.75
CA LYS A 476 -9.52 58.38 -16.16
C LYS A 476 -9.31 59.04 -17.53
N GLY A 477 -8.07 59.07 -18.04
CA GLY A 477 -7.76 59.61 -19.37
C GLY A 477 -8.09 58.67 -20.52
N PHE A 478 -7.99 57.35 -20.32
CA PHE A 478 -8.18 56.36 -21.38
C PHE A 478 -9.66 56.05 -21.68
N LEU A 479 -10.55 56.24 -20.69
CA LEU A 479 -11.98 55.95 -20.82
C LEU A 479 -12.83 57.12 -21.38
N LYS A 480 -12.23 58.29 -21.61
CA LYS A 480 -12.91 59.46 -22.21
C LYS A 480 -12.72 59.59 -23.73
N GLY A 481 -11.92 58.71 -24.34
CA GLY A 481 -11.51 58.78 -25.75
C GLY A 481 -12.32 57.94 -26.75
N LEU A 482 -13.25 57.07 -26.30
CA LEU A 482 -14.00 56.17 -27.21
C LEU A 482 -15.48 56.50 -27.40
N SER A 483 -15.96 57.67 -26.94
CA SER A 483 -17.30 58.17 -27.26
C SER A 483 -17.24 59.52 -27.97
N LYS A 484 -16.72 59.54 -29.21
CA LYS A 484 -17.08 60.49 -30.27
C LYS A 484 -16.31 60.18 -31.57
N LYS A 485 -16.87 59.32 -32.41
CA LYS A 485 -17.34 59.66 -33.77
C LYS A 485 -18.00 58.47 -34.41
#